data_AF-A0A1G9I676-F1
#
_entry.id   AF-A0A1G9I676-F1
#
_cell.length_a   1.000
_cell.length_b   1.000
_cell.length_c   1.000
_cell.angle_alpha   90.00
_cell.angle_beta   90.00
_cell.angle_gamma   90.00
#
_symmetry.space_group_name_H-M   'P 1'
#
loop_
_entity.id
_entity.type
_entity.pdbx_description
1 polymer ?
#
loop_
_entity_poly.entity_id
_entity_poly.type
_entity_poly.pdbx_seq_one_letter_code
_entity_poly.pdbx_strand_id
1 'polypeptide(L)'
;MKKAYRVNLRKLVYAKLESDTPTGVSYSEVKKLSEAMQIQLTPTLATGTLYGDGVKQSVVTKLTGITAVIDATKIPIDAKAEICGHTYENGVLVESGKDVAPWIAIGYEVPQDVEGVSEYVWLLKGRAQPYASTVQQATDNINFSTDSVTVEFVPRDYDGEIKRLADSADDAFTAEMAAAWFGSVPGTTGGE
;
A
#
# COMPACT_ATOMS: atom_id res chain seq x y z
N MET A 1 -16.19 -12.34 18.23
CA MET A 1 -15.60 -12.33 16.87
C MET A 1 -16.59 -12.97 15.92
N LYS A 2 -17.30 -12.17 15.12
CA LYS A 2 -18.03 -12.71 13.96
C LYS A 2 -17.00 -13.41 13.08
N LYS A 3 -17.23 -14.66 12.72
CA LYS A 3 -16.42 -15.33 11.70
C LYS A 3 -16.75 -14.65 10.38
N ALA A 4 -15.80 -13.95 9.82
CA ALA A 4 -15.95 -13.31 8.54
C ALA A 4 -14.64 -13.43 7.77
N TYR A 5 -14.74 -13.78 6.50
CA TYR A 5 -13.64 -14.19 5.64
C TYR A 5 -13.49 -13.19 4.50
N ARG A 6 -12.25 -12.88 4.12
CA ARG A 6 -11.93 -11.98 3.00
C ARG A 6 -12.43 -12.58 1.69
N VAL A 7 -13.29 -11.86 0.95
CA VAL A 7 -13.86 -12.36 -0.31
C VAL A 7 -13.52 -11.52 -1.53
N ASN A 8 -13.05 -10.28 -1.34
CA ASN A 8 -12.78 -9.39 -2.47
C ASN A 8 -11.75 -8.31 -2.12
N LEU A 9 -11.33 -7.54 -3.11
CA LEU A 9 -10.50 -6.36 -2.98
C LEU A 9 -11.15 -5.20 -3.76
N ARG A 10 -11.34 -4.06 -3.10
CA ARG A 10 -12.02 -2.88 -3.66
C ARG A 10 -11.32 -1.60 -3.28
N LYS A 11 -11.63 -0.53 -4.03
CA LYS A 11 -11.18 0.85 -3.77
C LYS A 11 -9.67 0.95 -3.54
N LEU A 12 -8.86 0.38 -4.45
CA LEU A 12 -7.43 0.61 -4.40
C LEU A 12 -7.14 2.09 -4.71
N VAL A 13 -6.61 2.78 -3.73
CA VAL A 13 -6.26 4.20 -3.78
C VAL A 13 -4.81 4.41 -3.37
N TYR A 14 -4.25 5.53 -3.78
CA TYR A 14 -2.92 5.97 -3.39
C TYR A 14 -2.90 7.47 -3.09
N ALA A 15 -1.93 7.90 -2.29
CA ALA A 15 -1.65 9.31 -2.04
C ALA A 15 -0.14 9.52 -1.95
N LYS A 16 0.38 10.61 -2.50
CA LYS A 16 1.80 10.94 -2.39
C LYS A 16 2.09 11.51 -1.01
N LEU A 17 3.17 11.07 -0.39
CA LEU A 17 3.66 11.65 0.86
C LEU A 17 4.38 12.96 0.53
N GLU A 18 3.88 14.07 1.08
CA GLU A 18 4.43 15.40 0.86
C GLU A 18 5.43 15.79 1.95
N SER A 19 5.11 15.44 3.21
CA SER A 19 5.98 15.69 4.37
C SER A 19 5.87 14.54 5.35
N ASP A 20 7.00 14.13 5.91
CA ASP A 20 7.09 13.20 7.04
C ASP A 20 8.22 13.68 7.95
N THR A 21 7.85 14.31 9.06
CA THR A 21 8.78 14.85 10.05
C THR A 21 8.36 14.36 11.44
N PRO A 22 9.25 14.43 12.45
CA PRO A 22 8.91 14.07 13.83
C PRO A 22 7.74 14.89 14.42
N THR A 23 7.36 16.00 13.78
CA THR A 23 6.28 16.89 14.24
C THR A 23 4.98 16.73 13.47
N GLY A 24 4.98 16.07 12.30
CA GLY A 24 3.77 15.85 11.53
C GLY A 24 3.98 15.17 10.19
N VAL A 25 2.87 14.73 9.60
CA VAL A 25 2.83 14.04 8.30
C VAL A 25 1.72 14.62 7.41
N SER A 26 2.03 14.84 6.14
CA SER A 26 1.07 15.33 5.14
C SER A 26 1.13 14.50 3.85
N TYR A 27 -0.03 14.34 3.24
CA TYR A 27 -0.22 13.60 1.99
C TYR A 27 -0.98 14.46 0.99
N SER A 28 -0.77 14.19 -0.30
CA SER A 28 -1.58 14.75 -1.36
C SER A 28 -3.01 14.20 -1.32
N GLU A 29 -3.86 14.73 -2.21
CA GLU A 29 -5.19 14.18 -2.45
C GLU A 29 -5.13 12.67 -2.77
N VAL A 30 -6.10 11.92 -2.24
CA VAL A 30 -6.24 10.49 -2.47
C VAL A 30 -6.78 10.23 -3.87
N LYS A 31 -6.01 9.51 -4.69
CA LYS A 31 -6.36 9.16 -6.06
C LYS A 31 -6.64 7.67 -6.19
N LYS A 32 -7.57 7.28 -7.07
CA LYS A 32 -7.80 5.88 -7.41
C LYS A 32 -6.63 5.36 -8.26
N LEU A 33 -6.04 4.23 -7.89
CA LEU A 33 -4.94 3.64 -8.66
C LEU A 33 -5.46 2.83 -9.85
N SER A 34 -6.17 1.74 -9.56
CA SER A 34 -6.76 0.84 -10.55
C SER A 34 -7.68 -0.17 -9.83
N GLU A 35 -8.25 -1.10 -10.59
CA GLU A 35 -8.94 -2.27 -10.06
C GLU A 35 -7.93 -3.34 -9.72
N ALA A 36 -7.79 -3.60 -8.42
CA ALA A 36 -6.82 -4.55 -7.90
C ALA A 36 -7.43 -5.94 -7.84
N MET A 37 -6.67 -6.92 -8.31
CA MET A 37 -7.02 -8.34 -8.31
C MET A 37 -6.48 -9.04 -7.07
N GLN A 38 -5.26 -8.68 -6.66
CA GLN A 38 -4.58 -9.30 -5.54
C GLN A 38 -3.62 -8.32 -4.87
N ILE A 39 -3.52 -8.39 -3.55
CA ILE A 39 -2.46 -7.74 -2.78
C ILE A 39 -1.83 -8.77 -1.86
N GLN A 40 -0.52 -8.95 -2.00
CA GLN A 40 0.29 -9.78 -1.12
C GLN A 40 1.16 -8.90 -0.24
N LEU A 41 1.00 -9.01 1.08
CA LEU A 41 1.84 -8.31 2.05
C LEU A 41 2.86 -9.28 2.67
N THR A 42 4.14 -8.92 2.58
CA THR A 42 5.25 -9.67 3.17
C THR A 42 5.95 -8.81 4.22
N PRO A 43 5.74 -9.07 5.52
CA PRO A 43 6.44 -8.35 6.58
C PRO A 43 7.94 -8.68 6.59
N THR A 44 8.77 -7.66 6.75
CA THR A 44 10.23 -7.82 6.92
C THR A 44 10.60 -7.58 8.37
N LEU A 45 11.28 -8.56 8.98
CA LEU A 45 11.69 -8.53 10.37
C LEU A 45 13.21 -8.47 10.48
N ALA A 46 13.74 -7.59 11.31
CA ALA A 46 15.12 -7.63 11.76
C ALA A 46 15.22 -8.38 13.09
N THR A 47 16.08 -9.39 13.15
CA THR A 47 16.32 -10.20 14.34
C THR A 47 17.75 -10.02 14.86
N GLY A 48 17.91 -9.51 16.07
CA GLY A 48 19.17 -9.54 16.81
C GLY A 48 19.20 -10.71 17.77
N THR A 49 20.21 -11.58 17.67
CA THR A 49 20.40 -12.69 18.63
C THR A 49 21.69 -12.47 19.41
N LEU A 50 21.61 -12.45 20.73
CA LEU A 50 22.75 -12.39 21.64
C LEU A 50 23.13 -13.81 22.07
N TYR A 51 24.40 -14.16 21.91
CA TYR A 51 24.97 -15.42 22.39
C TYR A 51 25.90 -15.15 23.57
N GLY A 52 25.88 -16.02 24.57
CA GLY A 52 26.76 -16.00 25.75
C GLY A 52 27.01 -17.44 26.21
N ASP A 53 28.27 -17.76 26.51
CA ASP A 53 28.74 -19.12 26.82
C ASP A 53 28.33 -20.19 25.80
N GLY A 54 28.28 -19.81 24.52
CA GLY A 54 27.91 -20.71 23.42
C GLY A 54 26.40 -21.02 23.32
N VAL A 55 25.56 -20.36 24.13
CA VAL A 55 24.09 -20.54 24.12
C VAL A 55 23.39 -19.22 23.78
N LYS A 56 22.22 -19.28 23.13
CA LYS A 56 21.37 -18.10 22.87
C LYS A 56 20.87 -17.54 24.20
N GLN A 57 21.25 -16.30 24.50
CA GLN A 57 20.87 -15.59 25.72
C GLN A 57 19.64 -14.70 25.52
N SER A 58 19.52 -14.07 24.35
CA SER A 58 18.38 -13.19 24.03
C SER A 58 18.13 -13.11 22.53
N VAL A 59 16.86 -12.92 22.15
CA VAL A 59 16.44 -12.66 20.78
C VAL A 59 15.51 -11.44 20.79
N VAL A 60 15.82 -10.44 19.97
CA VAL A 60 15.00 -9.25 19.76
C VAL A 60 14.58 -9.23 18.29
N THR A 61 13.27 -9.11 18.04
CA THR A 61 12.70 -9.03 16.69
C THR A 61 11.99 -7.69 16.53
N LYS A 62 12.28 -6.97 15.44
CA LYS A 62 11.64 -5.68 15.11
C LYS A 62 11.09 -5.74 13.68
N LEU A 63 9.85 -5.28 13.49
CA LEU A 63 9.29 -5.06 12.15
C LEU A 63 9.98 -3.84 11.53
N THR A 64 10.68 -4.05 10.42
CA THR A 64 11.44 -3.00 9.73
C THR A 64 10.74 -2.48 8.48
N GLY A 65 9.81 -3.25 7.94
CA GLY A 65 9.07 -2.86 6.75
C GLY A 65 8.05 -3.91 6.32
N ILE A 66 7.34 -3.61 5.24
CA ILE A 66 6.39 -4.52 4.59
C ILE A 66 6.54 -4.35 3.08
N THR A 67 6.79 -5.43 2.36
CA THR A 67 6.72 -5.43 0.89
C THR A 67 5.29 -5.77 0.47
N ALA A 68 4.66 -4.91 -0.32
CA ALA A 68 3.36 -5.16 -0.93
C ALA A 68 3.53 -5.44 -2.43
N VAL A 69 3.03 -6.58 -2.90
CA VAL A 69 2.90 -6.86 -4.33
C VAL A 69 1.43 -6.70 -4.69
N ILE A 70 1.14 -5.81 -5.62
CA ILE A 70 -0.22 -5.44 -6.02
C ILE A 70 -0.38 -5.81 -7.49
N ASP A 71 -1.27 -6.76 -7.74
CA ASP A 71 -1.68 -7.14 -9.09
C ASP A 71 -2.98 -6.40 -9.42
N ALA A 72 -2.96 -5.61 -10.47
CA ALA A 72 -4.08 -4.81 -10.96
C ALA A 72 -4.37 -5.12 -12.43
N THR A 73 -5.55 -4.73 -12.90
CA THR A 73 -5.96 -4.96 -14.29
C THR A 73 -5.09 -4.14 -15.26
N LYS A 74 -5.20 -2.82 -15.19
CA LYS A 74 -4.40 -1.87 -15.96
C LYS A 74 -4.17 -0.62 -15.14
N ILE A 75 -2.91 -0.28 -14.85
CA ILE A 75 -2.59 0.97 -14.17
C ILE A 75 -2.47 2.08 -15.23
N PRO A 76 -3.20 3.19 -15.09
CA PRO A 76 -3.09 4.34 -15.99
C PRO A 76 -1.66 4.91 -16.05
N ILE A 77 -1.28 5.48 -17.20
CA ILE A 77 0.10 5.94 -17.44
C ILE A 77 0.48 7.14 -16.55
N ASP A 78 -0.48 7.99 -16.24
CA ASP A 78 -0.39 9.09 -15.28
C ASP A 78 -0.12 8.57 -13.86
N ALA A 79 -0.89 7.58 -13.41
CA ALA A 79 -0.65 6.93 -12.12
C ALA A 79 0.72 6.23 -12.07
N LYS A 80 1.14 5.56 -13.15
CA LYS A 80 2.48 4.96 -13.27
C LYS A 80 3.58 6.01 -13.15
N ALA A 81 3.44 7.15 -13.83
CA ALA A 81 4.39 8.24 -13.75
C ALA A 81 4.48 8.82 -12.32
N GLU A 82 3.34 9.01 -11.66
CA GLU A 82 3.28 9.55 -10.30
C GLU A 82 3.90 8.62 -9.25
N ILE A 83 3.58 7.31 -9.28
CA ILE A 83 4.04 6.37 -8.24
C ILE A 83 5.51 5.99 -8.40
N CYS A 84 6.00 5.90 -9.64
CA CYS A 84 7.39 5.52 -9.93
C CYS A 84 8.32 6.73 -10.13
N GLY A 85 7.77 7.95 -10.20
CA GLY A 85 8.54 9.18 -10.38
C GLY A 85 9.07 9.37 -11.80
N HIS A 86 8.40 8.78 -12.80
CA HIS A 86 8.79 8.91 -14.20
C HIS A 86 8.33 10.25 -14.79
N THR A 87 9.04 10.70 -15.82
CA THR A 87 8.65 11.90 -16.55
C THR A 87 7.59 11.53 -17.59
N TYR A 88 6.43 12.19 -17.55
CA TYR A 88 5.38 12.05 -18.56
C TYR A 88 5.29 13.34 -19.37
N GLU A 89 5.75 13.29 -20.62
CA GLU A 89 5.69 14.42 -21.55
C GLU A 89 5.04 13.98 -22.86
N ASN A 90 4.07 14.77 -23.35
CA ASN A 90 3.41 14.57 -24.64
C ASN A 90 2.82 13.16 -24.88
N GLY A 91 2.33 12.49 -23.83
CA GLY A 91 1.76 11.15 -23.96
C GLY A 91 2.76 10.00 -23.83
N VAL A 92 4.04 10.31 -23.62
CA VAL A 92 5.12 9.33 -23.49
C VAL A 92 5.64 9.34 -22.07
N LEU A 93 5.64 8.17 -21.44
CA LEU A 93 6.33 7.94 -20.17
C LEU A 93 7.78 7.60 -20.47
N VAL A 94 8.69 8.40 -19.93
CA VAL A 94 10.14 8.22 -20.06
C VAL A 94 10.68 7.73 -18.73
N GLU A 95 11.16 6.50 -18.70
CA GLU A 95 11.86 5.91 -17.56
C GLU A 95 13.36 6.22 -17.67
N SER A 96 13.91 6.87 -16.66
CA SER A 96 15.35 7.12 -16.52
C SER A 96 15.88 6.41 -15.29
N GLY A 97 17.10 5.86 -15.36
CA GLY A 97 17.77 5.27 -14.20
C GLY A 97 18.07 6.27 -13.07
N LYS A 98 17.80 7.55 -13.28
CA LYS A 98 17.91 8.62 -12.27
C LYS A 98 16.56 8.95 -11.61
N ASP A 99 15.46 8.35 -12.07
CA ASP A 99 14.14 8.62 -11.51
C ASP A 99 14.07 8.19 -10.06
N VAL A 100 13.59 9.09 -9.22
CA VAL A 100 13.43 8.85 -7.79
C VAL A 100 11.95 8.70 -7.53
N ALA A 101 11.48 7.45 -7.43
CA ALA A 101 10.12 7.16 -7.04
C ALA A 101 9.77 7.90 -5.73
N PRO A 102 8.69 8.70 -5.69
CA PRO A 102 8.29 9.39 -4.47
C PRO A 102 7.79 8.40 -3.41
N TRP A 103 7.75 8.86 -2.17
CA TRP A 103 7.06 8.13 -1.12
C TRP A 103 5.55 8.24 -1.32
N ILE A 104 4.85 7.13 -1.17
CA ILE A 104 3.40 7.02 -1.36
C ILE A 104 2.77 6.23 -0.22
N ALA A 105 1.51 6.55 0.10
CA ALA A 105 0.62 5.70 0.87
C ALA A 105 -0.32 4.95 -0.09
N ILE A 106 -0.71 3.73 0.28
CA ILE A 106 -1.68 2.92 -0.47
C ILE A 106 -2.79 2.47 0.46
N GLY A 107 -4.03 2.69 0.03
CA GLY A 107 -5.23 2.30 0.76
C GLY A 107 -6.07 1.31 -0.04
N TYR A 108 -6.68 0.35 0.62
CA TYR A 108 -7.62 -0.58 -0.02
C TYR A 108 -8.66 -1.13 0.96
N GLU A 109 -9.80 -1.55 0.41
CA GLU A 109 -10.91 -2.17 1.13
C GLU A 109 -10.94 -3.67 0.83
N VAL A 110 -11.13 -4.50 1.84
CA VAL A 110 -11.29 -5.94 1.73
C VAL A 110 -12.68 -6.31 2.23
N PRO A 111 -13.69 -6.37 1.34
CA PRO A 111 -14.99 -6.89 1.68
C PRO A 111 -14.88 -8.31 2.23
N GLN A 112 -15.67 -8.60 3.26
CA GLN A 112 -15.80 -9.92 3.85
C GLN A 112 -17.10 -10.61 3.36
N ASP A 113 -17.22 -11.92 3.62
CA ASP A 113 -18.38 -12.74 3.26
C ASP A 113 -19.67 -12.31 3.97
N VAL A 114 -19.55 -11.59 5.08
CA VAL A 114 -20.68 -10.97 5.77
C VAL A 114 -20.98 -9.62 5.13
N GLU A 115 -22.22 -9.47 4.63
CA GLU A 115 -22.68 -8.24 3.99
C GLU A 115 -22.53 -7.03 4.92
N GLY A 116 -21.90 -5.97 4.41
CA GLY A 116 -21.61 -4.74 5.16
C GLY A 116 -20.38 -4.81 6.05
N VAL A 117 -19.67 -5.95 6.11
CA VAL A 117 -18.42 -6.09 6.84
C VAL A 117 -17.24 -6.02 5.87
N SER A 118 -16.31 -5.10 6.13
CA SER A 118 -15.11 -4.88 5.33
C SER A 118 -13.92 -4.56 6.24
N GLU A 119 -12.73 -5.03 5.88
CA GLU A 119 -11.48 -4.49 6.43
C GLU A 119 -11.03 -3.30 5.58
N TYR A 120 -10.51 -2.29 6.25
CA TYR A 120 -9.99 -1.08 5.64
C TYR A 120 -8.51 -0.97 5.99
N VAL A 121 -7.65 -0.94 4.98
CA VAL A 121 -6.20 -0.98 5.19
C VAL A 121 -5.53 0.22 4.54
N TRP A 122 -4.60 0.84 5.26
CA TRP A 122 -3.64 1.81 4.73
C TRP A 122 -2.22 1.37 5.05
N LEU A 123 -1.35 1.43 4.04
CA LEU A 123 0.09 1.37 4.15
C LEU A 123 0.64 2.78 3.95
N LEU A 124 1.45 3.27 4.88
CA LEU A 124 1.55 4.73 5.12
C LEU A 124 2.74 5.40 4.42
N LYS A 125 3.87 4.71 4.26
CA LYS A 125 5.08 5.25 3.64
C LYS A 125 5.78 4.14 2.88
N GLY A 126 5.57 4.11 1.57
CA GLY A 126 6.17 3.11 0.70
C GLY A 126 6.76 3.72 -0.56
N ARG A 127 7.65 2.98 -1.18
CA ARG A 127 8.31 3.38 -2.43
C ARG A 127 8.10 2.29 -3.47
N ALA A 128 7.56 2.67 -4.62
CA ALA A 128 7.35 1.74 -5.71
C ALA A 128 8.69 1.33 -6.31
N GLN A 129 8.82 0.03 -6.58
CA GLN A 129 9.87 -0.52 -7.41
C GLN A 129 9.51 -0.34 -8.89
N PRO A 130 10.51 -0.40 -9.80
CA PRO A 130 10.26 -0.38 -11.22
C PRO A 130 9.19 -1.39 -11.63
N TYR A 131 8.40 -0.97 -12.60
CA TYR A 131 7.17 -1.64 -12.95
C TYR A 131 7.43 -2.97 -13.69
N ALA A 132 6.68 -4.02 -13.36
CA ALA A 132 6.70 -5.28 -14.10
C ALA A 132 5.40 -5.44 -14.90
N SER A 133 5.49 -5.41 -16.23
CA SER A 133 4.34 -5.66 -17.11
C SER A 133 4.51 -7.00 -17.84
N THR A 134 3.46 -7.81 -17.84
CA THR A 134 3.39 -9.03 -18.65
C THR A 134 2.32 -8.85 -19.71
N VAL A 135 2.73 -8.74 -20.97
CA VAL A 135 1.81 -8.64 -22.11
C VAL A 135 1.79 -9.97 -22.86
N GLN A 136 0.60 -10.54 -23.05
CA GLN A 136 0.41 -11.80 -23.78
C GLN A 136 -0.54 -11.62 -24.95
N GLN A 137 -0.26 -12.30 -26.06
CA GLN A 137 -1.14 -12.32 -27.23
C GLN A 137 -2.41 -13.13 -26.90
N ALA A 138 -3.56 -12.66 -27.37
CA ALA A 138 -4.78 -13.44 -27.30
C ALA A 138 -4.66 -14.68 -28.19
N THR A 139 -4.88 -15.86 -27.61
CA THR A 139 -5.00 -17.14 -28.33
C THR A 139 -6.50 -17.49 -28.42
N ASP A 140 -6.88 -18.73 -28.71
CA ASP A 140 -8.27 -19.19 -28.74
C ASP A 140 -9.06 -18.92 -27.43
N ASN A 141 -8.35 -18.74 -26.30
CA ASN A 141 -8.88 -18.17 -25.06
C ASN A 141 -8.44 -16.71 -24.90
N ILE A 142 -9.39 -15.83 -24.53
CA ILE A 142 -9.10 -14.43 -24.20
C ILE A 142 -8.35 -14.40 -22.87
N ASN A 143 -7.02 -14.27 -22.92
CA ASN A 143 -6.19 -13.98 -21.77
C ASN A 143 -6.01 -12.47 -21.63
N PHE A 144 -6.37 -11.92 -20.47
CA PHE A 144 -6.11 -10.52 -20.16
C PHE A 144 -4.70 -10.38 -19.60
N SER A 145 -3.94 -9.42 -20.14
CA SER A 145 -2.66 -9.02 -19.57
C SER A 145 -2.93 -8.19 -18.32
N THR A 146 -2.20 -8.49 -17.25
CA THR A 146 -2.32 -7.80 -15.97
C THR A 146 -1.04 -7.06 -15.64
N ASP A 147 -1.19 -6.15 -14.72
CA ASP A 147 -0.24 -5.15 -14.38
C ASP A 147 0.19 -5.39 -12.91
N SER A 148 1.48 -5.67 -12.62
CA SER A 148 1.97 -5.90 -11.24
C SER A 148 2.93 -4.79 -10.77
N VAL A 149 2.70 -4.27 -9.57
CA VAL A 149 3.58 -3.28 -8.91
C VAL A 149 4.02 -3.78 -7.55
N THR A 150 5.32 -3.69 -7.28
CA THR A 150 5.89 -3.96 -5.95
C THR A 150 6.18 -2.66 -5.25
N VAL A 151 5.74 -2.51 -4.00
CA VAL A 151 5.94 -1.31 -3.19
C VAL A 151 6.50 -1.72 -1.83
N GLU A 152 7.62 -1.13 -1.45
CA GLU A 152 8.28 -1.40 -0.18
C GLU A 152 7.93 -0.32 0.83
N PHE A 153 7.26 -0.72 1.91
CA PHE A 153 6.83 0.15 2.99
C PHE A 153 7.81 0.14 4.16
N VAL A 154 8.09 1.31 4.70
CA VAL A 154 8.98 1.56 5.83
C VAL A 154 8.23 2.35 6.91
N PRO A 155 8.68 2.30 8.18
CA PRO A 155 8.07 3.11 9.24
C PRO A 155 8.19 4.61 8.94
N ARG A 156 7.13 5.36 9.27
CA ARG A 156 7.15 6.83 9.22
C ARG A 156 8.16 7.41 10.20
N ASP A 157 8.70 8.57 9.88
CA ASP A 157 9.58 9.33 10.76
C ASP A 157 8.78 10.03 11.87
N TYR A 158 7.50 10.34 11.61
CA TYR A 158 6.58 10.93 12.58
C TYR A 158 6.30 10.02 13.79
N ASP A 159 5.72 8.83 13.56
CA ASP A 159 5.20 7.96 14.62
C ASP A 159 5.73 6.51 14.55
N GLY A 160 6.56 6.19 13.56
CA GLY A 160 7.06 4.83 13.36
C GLY A 160 6.01 3.84 12.84
N GLU A 161 4.81 4.30 12.47
CA GLU A 161 3.76 3.42 11.97
C GLU A 161 4.01 3.04 10.51
N ILE A 162 3.69 1.79 10.16
CA ILE A 162 3.85 1.26 8.80
C ILE A 162 2.48 1.03 8.15
N LYS A 163 1.52 0.56 8.94
CA LYS A 163 0.17 0.21 8.48
C LYS A 163 -0.88 0.63 9.50
N ARG A 164 -2.06 1.00 9.01
CA ARG A 164 -3.30 1.15 9.79
C ARG A 164 -4.34 0.20 9.22
N LEU A 165 -5.07 -0.46 10.12
CA LEU A 165 -6.13 -1.39 9.77
C LEU A 165 -7.34 -1.08 10.64
N ALA A 166 -8.52 -1.05 10.03
CA ALA A 166 -9.80 -1.01 10.71
C ALA A 166 -10.69 -2.13 10.17
N ASP A 167 -11.63 -2.60 10.98
CA ASP A 167 -12.60 -3.62 10.62
C ASP A 167 -13.99 -3.10 11.01
N SER A 168 -14.94 -3.07 10.07
CA SER A 168 -16.31 -2.62 10.36
C SER A 168 -17.12 -3.61 11.19
N ALA A 169 -16.56 -4.79 11.52
CA ALA A 169 -17.11 -5.66 12.55
C ALA A 169 -16.84 -5.15 13.98
N ASP A 170 -15.96 -4.16 14.16
CA ASP A 170 -15.68 -3.52 15.46
C ASP A 170 -16.62 -2.34 15.69
N ASP A 171 -17.35 -2.35 16.81
CA ASP A 171 -18.30 -1.30 17.18
C ASP A 171 -17.64 0.08 17.37
N ALA A 172 -16.33 0.13 17.62
CA ALA A 172 -15.57 1.37 17.71
C ALA A 172 -15.31 2.02 16.33
N PHE A 173 -15.44 1.26 15.23
CA PHE A 173 -15.26 1.77 13.87
C PHE A 173 -16.61 2.05 13.22
N THR A 174 -17.07 3.30 13.35
CA THR A 174 -18.41 3.68 12.88
C THR A 174 -18.49 3.74 11.35
N ALA A 175 -19.72 3.66 10.81
CA ALA A 175 -19.96 3.79 9.37
C ALA A 175 -19.50 5.15 8.80
N GLU A 176 -19.52 6.22 9.61
CA GLU A 176 -18.99 7.53 9.22
C GLU A 176 -17.47 7.50 9.05
N MET A 177 -16.76 6.83 9.98
CA MET A 177 -15.32 6.63 9.88
C MET A 177 -14.96 5.78 8.66
N ALA A 178 -15.74 4.72 8.40
CA ALA A 178 -15.58 3.87 7.22
C ALA A 178 -15.77 4.65 5.90
N ALA A 179 -16.76 5.55 5.84
CA ALA A 179 -17.00 6.40 4.68
C ALA A 179 -15.88 7.42 4.45
N ALA A 180 -15.34 8.00 5.53
CA ALA A 180 -14.24 8.97 5.48
C ALA A 180 -12.85 8.33 5.28
N TRP A 181 -12.72 7.01 5.48
CA TRP A 181 -11.43 6.31 5.55
C TRP A 181 -10.54 6.45 4.31
N PHE A 182 -11.14 6.61 3.13
CA PHE A 182 -10.42 6.82 1.88
C PHE A 182 -10.47 8.28 1.38
N GLY A 183 -11.04 9.20 2.16
CA GLY A 183 -11.02 10.63 1.86
C GLY A 183 -9.67 11.28 2.15
N SER A 184 -8.97 10.80 3.18
CA SER A 184 -7.60 11.21 3.50
C SER A 184 -6.83 10.05 4.14
N VAL A 185 -5.50 10.10 4.09
CA VAL A 185 -4.67 9.10 4.76
C VAL A 185 -4.84 9.26 6.28
N PRO A 186 -5.22 8.21 7.03
CA PRO A 186 -5.42 8.33 8.47
C PRO A 186 -4.15 8.78 9.21
N GLY A 187 -4.30 9.76 10.09
CA GLY A 187 -3.19 10.36 10.85
C GLY A 187 -2.47 11.49 10.13
N THR A 188 -3.00 11.97 9.00
CA THR A 188 -2.59 13.24 8.40
C THR A 188 -2.79 14.38 9.41
N THR A 189 -1.74 15.12 9.73
CA THR A 189 -1.78 16.27 10.65
C THR A 189 -1.82 17.60 9.92
N GLY A 190 -1.60 17.60 8.60
CA GLY A 190 -1.69 18.79 7.74
C GLY A 190 -3.12 18.96 7.22
N GLY A 191 -3.92 19.70 7.98
CA GLY A 191 -5.26 20.14 7.58
C GLY A 191 -5.61 21.41 8.33
N GLU A 192 -5.07 22.53 7.86
CA GLU A 192 -5.77 23.83 7.91
C GLU A 192 -6.38 24.09 6.55
#